data_AF-A0A022XJN6-F1
#
_entry.id   AF-A0A022XJN6-F1
#
_cell.length_a   1.000
_cell.length_b   1.000
_cell.length_c   1.000
_cell.angle_alpha   90.00
_cell.angle_beta   90.00
_cell.angle_gamma   90.00
#
_symmetry.space_group_name_H-M   'P 1'
#
loop_
_entity.id
_entity.type
_entity.pdbx_description
1 polymer ?
#
loop_
_entity_poly.entity_id
_entity_poly.type
_entity_poly.pdbx_seq_one_letter_code
_entity_poly.pdbx_strand_id
1 'polypeptide(L)'
;MNVKSLSLLTLAAATVEGCVRERDVGSVDILSVLSKRGPGHPNLPHLSKYESMLINSFDNTTVDSWAYYYTHGIHIAGTNQSMAQWTADKWTEFGIPSSLVSYDVYLNYPVSHSLSLTHADGTTWEASLVEDVLKEDETSSYPDRIPTFHGYSASGEATAEYVYVGRGQKVDFERLIQLGVDLKGKIAIARYGGPFRGLKVKNAQDQGMIGCIIFTDPADDGNVTVANGLKAYPNGPARNPSAVQRGSVQFLSMFPGDPTTPGYPSRPDCPRKDKSPVVPKIPSIPISQLDAEPILAALDGHGTPGKEVNRTRWVGALNATYATGPAPGAKLSMSNVMRDTYTPIWNSIGIINGTEQDEVIIIGNHRDAWIIGGAGDPNSGSSIMVELAKAFGKLQKAGWKPKRTIVMCSWDAEEYGLVGSTEWVEEYLPWLKASTVAYLNIDVAVSGPVPDLSATPELHKLALESMKKVIWPYKGRKDTTMYDVWNTANGGEVGVLGSGSDYTAFVHNGIASVSCLIFGCNAP
;
A
#
# COMPACT_ATOMS: atom_id res chain seq x y z
N MET A 1 32.68 -12.65 -5.85
CA MET A 1 31.22 -12.79 -5.65
C MET A 1 30.91 -14.13 -4.99
N ASN A 2 30.52 -14.15 -3.71
CA ASN A 2 30.09 -15.37 -3.02
C ASN A 2 28.88 -15.03 -2.13
N VAL A 3 27.70 -15.51 -2.55
CA VAL A 3 26.35 -15.01 -2.20
C VAL A 3 25.76 -15.73 -0.97
N LYS A 4 26.44 -15.71 0.18
CA LYS A 4 26.03 -16.51 1.36
C LYS A 4 25.35 -15.72 2.51
N SER A 5 25.09 -14.42 2.37
CA SER A 5 24.63 -13.59 3.51
C SER A 5 23.23 -12.98 3.37
N LEU A 6 22.54 -13.21 2.25
CA LEU A 6 21.23 -12.60 1.97
C LEU A 6 20.06 -13.59 2.10
N SER A 7 20.33 -14.89 2.36
CA SER A 7 19.31 -15.92 2.50
C SER A 7 18.58 -15.94 3.84
N LEU A 8 19.17 -15.40 4.93
CA LEU A 8 18.50 -15.44 6.24
C LEU A 8 17.30 -14.47 6.33
N LEU A 9 17.33 -13.37 5.58
CA LEU A 9 16.40 -12.26 5.77
C LEU A 9 15.03 -12.47 5.10
N THR A 10 15.02 -13.15 3.96
CA THR A 10 13.79 -13.52 3.24
C THR A 10 13.01 -14.65 3.91
N LEU A 11 13.61 -15.40 4.84
CA LEU A 11 12.95 -16.50 5.55
C LEU A 11 12.06 -16.07 6.73
N ALA A 12 12.28 -14.87 7.28
CA ALA A 12 11.65 -14.39 8.50
C ALA A 12 10.20 -13.89 8.33
N ALA A 13 9.84 -13.39 7.14
CA ALA A 13 8.51 -12.82 6.89
C ALA A 13 7.39 -13.88 6.73
N ALA A 14 7.73 -15.17 6.69
CA ALA A 14 6.82 -16.25 6.27
C ALA A 14 6.33 -17.17 7.41
N THR A 15 6.66 -16.87 8.67
CA THR A 15 6.30 -17.71 9.84
C THR A 15 5.22 -17.12 10.74
N VAL A 16 4.56 -16.03 10.34
CA VAL A 16 3.50 -15.41 11.14
C VAL A 16 2.15 -16.00 10.77
N GLU A 17 1.59 -16.79 11.68
CA GLU A 17 0.19 -17.19 11.61
C GLU A 17 -0.61 -16.07 12.30
N GLY A 18 -1.21 -15.18 11.51
CA GLY A 18 -2.31 -14.36 12.01
C GLY A 18 -3.43 -15.28 12.49
N CYS A 19 -4.24 -14.81 13.44
CA CYS A 19 -5.37 -15.56 13.99
C CYS A 19 -6.35 -15.94 12.86
N VAL A 20 -6.11 -17.10 12.22
CA VAL A 20 -7.03 -17.73 11.29
C VAL A 20 -8.15 -18.31 12.15
N ARG A 21 -9.08 -17.45 12.60
CA ARG A 21 -10.47 -17.93 12.66
C ARG A 21 -10.70 -18.51 11.28
N GLU A 22 -10.99 -19.81 11.20
CA GLU A 22 -11.32 -20.51 9.96
C GLU A 22 -12.39 -19.71 9.20
N ARG A 23 -11.93 -18.76 8.37
CA ARG A 23 -12.77 -18.00 7.46
C ARG A 23 -12.68 -18.81 6.20
N ASP A 24 -13.76 -19.54 5.94
CA ASP A 24 -13.95 -20.32 4.73
C ASP A 24 -13.92 -19.36 3.54
N VAL A 25 -12.72 -19.13 2.99
CA VAL A 25 -12.51 -18.34 1.78
C VAL A 25 -12.92 -19.25 0.62
N GLY A 26 -14.23 -19.35 0.41
CA GLY A 26 -14.79 -20.06 -0.72
C GLY A 26 -14.13 -19.61 -2.02
N SER A 27 -13.60 -20.58 -2.77
CA SER A 27 -13.11 -20.50 -4.16
C SER A 27 -11.73 -19.87 -4.42
N VAL A 28 -10.66 -20.56 -3.98
CA VAL A 28 -9.76 -21.33 -4.85
C VAL A 28 -9.16 -22.42 -3.96
N ASP A 29 -9.56 -23.69 -4.12
CA ASP A 29 -8.87 -24.77 -3.41
C ASP A 29 -7.55 -25.06 -4.12
N ILE A 30 -6.55 -24.19 -3.90
CA ILE A 30 -5.16 -24.37 -4.40
C ILE A 30 -4.64 -25.75 -3.96
N LEU A 31 -5.17 -26.32 -2.87
CA LEU A 31 -4.88 -27.69 -2.44
C LEU A 31 -5.29 -28.77 -3.44
N SER A 32 -6.41 -28.60 -4.15
CA SER A 32 -6.91 -29.59 -5.11
C SER A 32 -5.97 -29.77 -6.31
N VAL A 33 -5.14 -28.77 -6.59
CA VAL A 33 -4.17 -28.75 -7.69
C VAL A 33 -2.75 -29.07 -7.20
N LEU A 34 -2.46 -28.88 -5.91
CA LEU A 34 -1.18 -29.23 -5.31
C LEU A 34 -1.06 -30.75 -5.18
N SER A 35 -0.31 -31.38 -6.08
CA SER A 35 0.04 -32.80 -5.98
C SER A 35 0.66 -33.11 -4.63
N LYS A 36 0.13 -34.13 -3.92
CA LYS A 36 0.78 -34.69 -2.72
C LYS A 36 2.21 -35.05 -3.08
N ARG A 37 3.17 -34.66 -2.22
CA ARG A 37 4.59 -34.98 -2.45
C ARG A 37 4.75 -36.51 -2.53
N GLY A 38 5.15 -36.99 -3.70
CA GLY A 38 5.56 -38.38 -3.89
C GLY A 38 6.94 -38.65 -3.27
N PRO A 39 7.31 -39.93 -3.06
CA PRO A 39 8.53 -40.34 -2.35
C PRO A 39 9.88 -40.02 -3.06
N GLY A 40 9.88 -39.18 -4.10
CA GLY A 40 11.06 -38.79 -4.90
C GLY A 40 11.33 -37.29 -4.99
N HIS A 41 10.61 -36.43 -4.26
CA HIS A 41 10.94 -35.01 -4.18
C HIS A 41 12.22 -34.81 -3.34
N PRO A 42 13.13 -33.88 -3.70
CA PRO A 42 14.32 -33.63 -2.89
C PRO A 42 13.89 -33.22 -1.48
N ASN A 43 14.49 -33.86 -0.48
CA ASN A 43 14.28 -33.53 0.94
C ASN A 43 14.32 -32.01 1.15
N LEU A 44 13.45 -31.51 2.02
CA LEU A 44 13.47 -30.09 2.44
C LEU A 44 14.92 -29.66 2.72
N PRO A 45 15.35 -28.49 2.21
CA PRO A 45 16.75 -28.11 2.31
C PRO A 45 17.19 -28.07 3.77
N HIS A 46 18.39 -28.61 4.04
CA HIS A 46 18.94 -28.59 5.39
C HIS A 46 19.22 -27.14 5.82
N LEU A 47 18.51 -26.69 6.85
CA LEU A 47 18.74 -25.38 7.47
C LEU A 47 20.04 -25.41 8.29
N SER A 48 20.90 -24.40 8.12
CA SER A 48 22.03 -24.21 9.01
C SER A 48 21.57 -23.91 10.44
N LYS A 49 22.46 -24.05 11.43
CA LYS A 49 22.18 -23.74 12.84
C LYS A 49 21.46 -22.40 13.00
N TYR A 50 21.99 -21.34 12.40
CA TYR A 50 21.44 -19.99 12.54
C TYR A 50 20.16 -19.76 11.72
N GLU A 51 20.00 -20.43 10.56
CA GLU A 51 18.72 -20.41 9.83
C GLU A 51 17.61 -21.06 10.66
N SER A 52 17.86 -22.24 11.24
CA SER A 52 16.91 -22.91 12.14
C SER A 52 16.58 -22.06 13.37
N MET A 53 17.59 -21.42 13.98
CA MET A 53 17.35 -20.53 15.12
C MET A 53 16.52 -19.31 14.75
N LEU A 54 16.75 -18.71 13.58
CA LEU A 54 16.02 -17.54 13.12
C LEU A 54 14.53 -17.87 12.90
N ILE A 55 14.24 -18.91 12.11
CA ILE A 55 12.86 -19.34 11.82
C ILE A 55 12.10 -19.64 13.11
N ASN A 56 12.74 -20.37 14.04
CA ASN A 56 12.12 -20.75 15.32
C ASN A 56 12.09 -19.62 16.36
N SER A 57 12.59 -18.42 16.03
CA SER A 57 12.61 -17.30 16.96
C SER A 57 11.35 -16.45 16.94
N PHE A 58 10.56 -16.54 15.86
CA PHE A 58 9.30 -15.83 15.67
C PHE A 58 8.21 -16.43 16.55
N ASP A 59 7.45 -15.57 17.22
CA ASP A 59 6.37 -15.97 18.12
C ASP A 59 5.08 -15.22 17.77
N ASN A 60 4.02 -15.97 17.45
CA ASN A 60 2.74 -15.39 17.03
C ASN A 60 2.12 -14.52 18.13
N THR A 61 2.32 -14.86 19.40
CA THR A 61 1.76 -14.07 20.51
C THR A 61 2.38 -12.69 20.61
N THR A 62 3.70 -12.57 20.46
CA THR A 62 4.34 -11.24 20.44
C THR A 62 4.04 -10.48 19.16
N VAL A 63 3.99 -11.14 18.00
CA VAL A 63 3.60 -10.47 16.75
C VAL A 63 2.19 -9.89 16.84
N ASP A 64 1.23 -10.63 17.40
CA ASP A 64 -0.13 -10.14 17.67
C ASP A 64 -0.12 -8.92 18.60
N SER A 65 0.72 -8.93 19.64
CA SER A 65 0.87 -7.79 20.55
C SER A 65 1.46 -6.56 19.87
N TRP A 66 2.42 -6.73 18.94
CA TRP A 66 3.00 -5.64 18.15
C TRP A 66 1.97 -5.08 17.17
N ALA A 67 1.22 -5.96 16.50
CA ALA A 67 0.15 -5.56 15.59
C ALA A 67 -0.91 -4.76 16.34
N TYR A 68 -1.35 -5.24 17.50
CA TYR A 68 -2.28 -4.53 18.36
C TYR A 68 -1.74 -3.14 18.75
N TYR A 69 -0.47 -3.02 19.14
CA TYR A 69 0.11 -1.71 19.46
C TYR A 69 0.04 -0.73 18.28
N TYR A 70 0.45 -1.16 17.09
CA TYR A 70 0.48 -0.29 15.92
C TYR A 70 -0.92 0.04 15.38
N THR A 71 -1.93 -0.81 15.58
CA THR A 71 -3.28 -0.56 15.05
C THR A 71 -4.19 0.27 15.96
N HIS A 72 -3.78 0.57 17.20
CA HIS A 72 -4.62 1.23 18.21
C HIS A 72 -4.13 2.64 18.60
N GLY A 73 -3.78 3.43 17.59
CA GLY A 73 -3.45 4.85 17.74
C GLY A 73 -3.52 5.57 16.41
N ILE A 74 -3.53 6.91 16.44
CA ILE A 74 -3.29 7.69 15.23
C ILE A 74 -1.80 7.67 14.95
N HIS A 75 -1.45 7.28 13.74
CA HIS A 75 -0.09 7.36 13.22
C HIS A 75 -0.13 7.67 11.73
N ILE A 76 -0.99 8.61 11.33
CA ILE A 76 -0.82 9.25 10.04
C ILE A 76 0.53 9.98 10.01
N ALA A 77 1.14 10.04 8.83
CA ALA A 77 2.44 10.64 8.60
C ALA A 77 2.66 11.93 9.41
N GLY A 78 3.79 12.05 10.09
CA GLY A 78 4.16 13.30 10.77
C GLY A 78 3.33 13.69 12.01
N THR A 79 2.47 12.81 12.55
CA THR A 79 1.68 13.11 13.78
C THR A 79 2.06 12.30 15.01
N ASN A 80 2.84 11.22 14.88
CA ASN A 80 3.11 10.30 15.99
C ASN A 80 4.61 9.97 16.16
N GLN A 81 5.35 10.95 16.69
CA GLN A 81 6.76 10.76 17.04
C GLN A 81 6.96 9.69 18.13
N SER A 82 6.05 9.57 19.09
CA SER A 82 6.22 8.64 20.21
C SER A 82 6.18 7.18 19.75
N MET A 83 5.39 6.85 18.73
CA MET A 83 5.39 5.54 18.10
C MET A 83 6.70 5.26 17.36
N ALA A 84 7.25 6.25 16.64
CA ALA A 84 8.57 6.13 16.02
C ALA A 84 9.66 5.84 17.06
N GLN A 85 9.65 6.61 18.16
CA GLN A 85 10.58 6.42 19.26
C GLN A 85 10.41 5.05 19.92
N TRP A 86 9.17 4.61 20.15
CA TRP A 86 8.88 3.29 20.68
C TRP A 86 9.45 2.17 19.81
N THR A 87 9.34 2.29 18.48
CA THR A 87 9.95 1.33 17.54
C THR A 87 11.48 1.26 17.73
N ALA A 88 12.15 2.42 17.80
CA ALA A 88 13.60 2.48 18.01
C ALA A 88 14.02 1.93 19.39
N ASP A 89 13.25 2.25 20.44
CA ASP A 89 13.49 1.77 21.79
C ASP A 89 13.33 0.25 21.87
N LYS A 90 12.32 -0.32 21.21
CA LYS A 90 12.11 -1.78 21.14
C LYS A 90 13.27 -2.49 20.44
N TRP A 91 13.75 -1.95 19.33
CA TRP A 91 14.93 -2.51 18.67
C TRP A 91 16.17 -2.45 19.57
N THR A 92 16.34 -1.35 20.30
CA THR A 92 17.42 -1.18 21.28
C THR A 92 17.31 -2.17 22.45
N GLU A 93 16.10 -2.40 22.96
CA GLU A 93 15.80 -3.42 23.99
C GLU A 93 16.22 -4.82 23.53
N PHE A 94 16.09 -5.12 22.23
CA PHE A 94 16.53 -6.38 21.63
C PHE A 94 18.01 -6.41 21.24
N GLY A 95 18.78 -5.38 21.58
CA GLY A 95 20.23 -5.32 21.38
C GLY A 95 20.66 -4.73 20.03
N ILE A 96 19.78 -3.99 19.36
CA ILE A 96 20.08 -3.27 18.11
C ILE A 96 20.09 -1.77 18.41
N PRO A 97 21.26 -1.13 18.53
CA PRO A 97 21.35 0.31 18.72
C PRO A 97 20.55 1.04 17.63
N SER A 98 19.60 1.87 18.06
CA SER A 98 18.66 2.53 17.16
C SER A 98 18.40 3.98 17.55
N SER A 99 18.07 4.82 16.57
CA SER A 99 17.80 6.24 16.75
C SER A 99 16.81 6.77 15.71
N LEU A 100 16.22 7.94 15.97
CA LEU A 100 15.40 8.63 14.98
C LEU A 100 16.24 9.49 14.03
N VAL A 101 15.83 9.52 12.77
CA VAL A 101 16.27 10.49 11.76
C VAL A 101 15.05 11.25 11.29
N SER A 102 15.10 12.58 11.36
CA SER A 102 13.95 13.44 11.02
C SER A 102 14.18 14.32 9.80
N TYR A 103 13.10 14.54 9.06
CA TYR A 103 13.03 15.47 7.94
C TYR A 103 11.80 16.36 8.11
N ASP A 104 11.94 17.67 7.89
CA ASP A 104 10.82 18.62 7.97
C ASP A 104 10.15 18.66 6.60
N VAL A 105 9.06 17.91 6.39
CA VAL A 105 8.51 17.72 5.04
C VAL A 105 7.21 18.48 4.82
N TYR A 106 6.89 18.77 3.56
CA TYR A 106 5.58 19.28 3.18
C TYR A 106 4.52 18.16 3.21
N LEU A 107 3.48 18.32 4.03
CA LEU A 107 2.29 17.47 4.07
C LEU A 107 1.02 18.33 4.01
N ASN A 108 -0.14 17.71 3.80
CA ASN A 108 -1.42 18.39 4.00
C ASN A 108 -2.47 17.47 4.63
N TYR A 109 -3.36 18.06 5.43
CA TYR A 109 -4.36 17.30 6.19
C TYR A 109 -5.77 17.81 5.90
N PRO A 110 -6.81 16.94 5.95
CA PRO A 110 -8.18 17.37 5.70
C PRO A 110 -8.67 18.32 6.80
N VAL A 111 -9.36 19.38 6.39
CA VAL A 111 -10.07 20.31 7.28
C VAL A 111 -11.57 20.08 7.16
N SER A 112 -12.08 20.07 5.93
CA SER A 112 -13.48 19.78 5.63
C SER A 112 -13.64 19.32 4.19
N HIS A 113 -14.68 18.54 3.92
CA HIS A 113 -15.10 18.18 2.57
C HIS A 113 -16.61 18.02 2.51
N SER A 114 -17.18 18.17 1.32
CA SER A 114 -18.58 17.85 1.04
C SER A 114 -18.73 17.40 -0.41
N LEU A 115 -19.75 16.59 -0.67
CA LEU A 115 -20.11 16.14 -2.00
C LEU A 115 -21.62 15.93 -2.08
N SER A 116 -22.25 16.57 -3.04
CA SER A 116 -23.68 16.41 -3.32
C SER A 116 -23.96 16.29 -4.81
N LEU A 117 -25.07 15.61 -5.12
CA LEU A 117 -25.64 15.48 -6.45
C LEU A 117 -26.96 16.26 -6.50
N THR A 118 -27.07 17.17 -7.45
CA THR A 118 -28.35 17.79 -7.84
C THR A 118 -28.82 17.14 -9.14
N HIS A 119 -30.00 16.53 -9.13
CA HIS A 119 -30.62 15.94 -10.32
C HIS A 119 -31.27 17.00 -11.22
N ALA A 120 -31.61 16.61 -12.45
CA ALA A 120 -32.25 17.52 -13.42
C ALA A 120 -33.63 18.04 -12.97
N ASP A 121 -34.33 17.29 -12.10
CA ASP A 121 -35.61 17.69 -11.50
C ASP A 121 -35.45 18.62 -10.28
N GLY A 122 -34.20 18.95 -9.90
CA GLY A 122 -33.86 19.79 -8.76
C GLY A 122 -33.79 19.06 -7.42
N THR A 123 -34.04 17.74 -7.38
CA THR A 123 -33.82 16.95 -6.16
C THR A 123 -32.33 16.82 -5.86
N THR A 124 -32.00 16.70 -4.57
CA THR A 124 -30.61 16.65 -4.11
C THR A 124 -30.33 15.40 -3.29
N TRP A 125 -29.14 14.84 -3.45
CA TRP A 125 -28.59 13.75 -2.64
C TRP A 125 -27.22 14.16 -2.11
N GLU A 126 -26.92 13.81 -0.87
CA GLU A 126 -25.66 14.12 -0.18
C GLU A 126 -24.89 12.84 0.09
N ALA A 127 -23.59 12.84 -0.22
CA ALA A 127 -22.71 11.72 0.07
C ALA A 127 -22.43 11.62 1.58
N SER A 128 -22.29 10.39 2.06
CA SER A 128 -21.96 10.15 3.47
C SER A 128 -20.53 10.60 3.81
N LEU A 129 -19.56 10.27 2.94
CA LEU A 129 -18.12 10.55 3.10
C LEU A 129 -17.52 10.01 4.41
N VAL A 130 -18.21 9.06 5.05
CA VAL A 130 -17.78 8.43 6.30
C VAL A 130 -17.87 6.92 6.16
N GLU A 131 -16.93 6.23 6.79
CA GLU A 131 -17.00 4.78 6.95
C GLU A 131 -17.86 4.44 8.18
N ASP A 132 -18.58 3.31 8.12
CA ASP A 132 -19.45 2.88 9.22
C ASP A 132 -18.66 2.66 10.52
N VAL A 133 -19.32 2.95 11.64
CA VAL A 133 -18.86 2.53 12.96
C VAL A 133 -19.36 1.11 13.21
N LEU A 134 -18.44 0.18 13.41
CA LEU A 134 -18.69 -1.26 13.54
C LEU A 134 -18.46 -1.69 14.99
N LYS A 135 -19.43 -2.38 15.59
CA LYS A 135 -19.34 -2.83 16.99
C LYS A 135 -18.21 -3.85 17.20
N GLU A 136 -17.91 -4.63 16.17
CA GLU A 136 -16.89 -5.66 16.16
C GLU A 136 -15.47 -5.14 15.96
N ASP A 137 -15.32 -3.87 15.57
CA ASP A 137 -14.03 -3.22 15.30
C ASP A 137 -13.94 -1.94 16.14
N GLU A 138 -13.24 -2.02 17.26
CA GLU A 138 -13.12 -0.89 18.18
C GLU A 138 -12.49 0.34 17.53
N THR A 139 -11.54 0.16 16.59
CA THR A 139 -10.84 1.25 15.89
C THR A 139 -11.78 2.11 15.04
N SER A 140 -12.87 1.51 14.53
CA SER A 140 -13.90 2.21 13.75
C SER A 140 -14.71 3.23 14.57
N SER A 141 -14.61 3.20 15.90
CA SER A 141 -15.37 4.04 16.82
C SER A 141 -14.54 5.10 17.56
N TYR A 142 -13.23 5.19 17.27
CA TYR A 142 -12.35 6.13 17.97
C TYR A 142 -12.78 7.59 17.74
N PRO A 143 -12.63 8.48 18.74
CA PRO A 143 -13.12 9.86 18.67
C PRO A 143 -12.35 10.72 17.66
N ASP A 144 -11.12 10.35 17.34
CA ASP A 144 -10.13 11.08 16.56
C ASP A 144 -9.90 10.44 15.18
N ARG A 145 -10.91 9.74 14.65
CA ARG A 145 -10.88 9.14 13.31
C ARG A 145 -10.49 10.16 12.24
N ILE A 146 -9.60 9.71 11.36
CA ILE A 146 -9.16 10.50 10.21
C ILE A 146 -10.30 10.56 9.18
N PRO A 147 -10.75 11.75 8.74
CA PRO A 147 -11.76 11.90 7.69
C PRO A 147 -11.36 11.20 6.39
N THR A 148 -12.29 10.93 5.48
CA THR A 148 -11.96 10.42 4.15
C THR A 148 -11.34 11.53 3.29
N PHE A 149 -10.19 11.29 2.66
CA PHE A 149 -9.52 12.31 1.84
C PHE A 149 -8.43 11.71 0.95
N HIS A 150 -8.00 12.51 -0.02
CA HIS A 150 -6.77 12.25 -0.74
C HIS A 150 -5.64 13.16 -0.24
N GLY A 151 -4.51 12.56 0.17
CA GLY A 151 -3.29 13.31 0.48
C GLY A 151 -2.80 14.09 -0.74
N TYR A 152 -2.34 15.32 -0.54
CA TYR A 152 -1.96 16.30 -1.56
C TYR A 152 -3.07 16.76 -2.52
N SER A 153 -4.32 16.43 -2.26
CA SER A 153 -5.45 17.03 -3.01
C SER A 153 -5.45 18.55 -2.87
N ALA A 154 -5.84 19.26 -3.93
CA ALA A 154 -5.94 20.72 -3.87
C ALA A 154 -7.16 21.14 -3.05
N SER A 155 -7.04 22.24 -2.31
CA SER A 155 -8.20 22.93 -1.76
C SER A 155 -8.97 23.63 -2.88
N GLY A 156 -10.30 23.53 -2.88
CA GLY A 156 -11.15 24.17 -3.88
C GLY A 156 -12.59 23.68 -3.85
N GLU A 157 -13.40 24.37 -4.64
CA GLU A 157 -14.82 24.07 -4.82
C GLU A 157 -15.11 23.93 -6.31
N ALA A 158 -15.99 22.99 -6.65
CA ALA A 158 -16.43 22.80 -8.02
C ALA A 158 -17.90 22.37 -8.04
N THR A 159 -18.69 23.04 -8.90
CA THR A 159 -20.07 22.64 -9.20
C THR A 159 -20.24 22.53 -10.70
N ALA A 160 -20.43 21.31 -11.21
CA ALA A 160 -20.57 21.08 -12.64
C ALA A 160 -21.29 19.76 -12.94
N GLU A 161 -21.72 19.63 -14.19
CA GLU A 161 -22.00 18.31 -14.76
C GLU A 161 -20.72 17.46 -14.73
N TYR A 162 -20.90 16.14 -14.75
CA TYR A 162 -19.82 15.19 -14.52
C TYR A 162 -19.82 14.08 -15.56
N VAL A 163 -18.64 13.47 -15.73
CA VAL A 163 -18.38 12.42 -16.71
C VAL A 163 -17.76 11.24 -16.00
N TYR A 164 -18.28 10.04 -16.28
CA TYR A 164 -17.65 8.81 -15.84
C TYR A 164 -16.47 8.48 -16.76
N VAL A 165 -15.27 8.43 -16.19
CA VAL A 165 -13.99 8.35 -16.93
C VAL A 165 -13.31 6.99 -16.85
N GLY A 166 -14.07 5.93 -16.57
CA GLY A 166 -13.49 4.59 -16.45
C GLY A 166 -12.48 4.53 -15.31
N ARG A 167 -11.28 4.02 -15.61
CA ARG A 167 -10.15 3.96 -14.68
C ARG A 167 -9.29 5.24 -14.71
N GLY A 168 -9.70 6.29 -15.41
CA GLY A 168 -8.96 7.54 -15.51
C GLY A 168 -7.58 7.39 -16.17
N GLN A 169 -7.43 6.41 -17.07
CA GLN A 169 -6.23 6.27 -17.90
C GLN A 169 -6.24 7.29 -19.03
N LYS A 170 -5.06 7.66 -19.56
CA LYS A 170 -4.97 8.50 -20.77
C LYS A 170 -5.83 7.96 -21.92
N VAL A 171 -5.80 6.65 -22.15
CA VAL A 171 -6.62 5.97 -23.17
C VAL A 171 -8.12 6.01 -22.89
N ASP A 172 -8.54 6.18 -21.64
CA ASP A 172 -9.96 6.35 -21.29
C ASP A 172 -10.42 7.75 -21.72
N PHE A 173 -9.63 8.78 -21.43
CA PHE A 173 -9.90 10.16 -21.87
C PHE A 173 -9.84 10.30 -23.40
N GLU A 174 -8.85 9.70 -24.06
CA GLU A 174 -8.76 9.67 -25.53
C GLU A 174 -10.01 9.02 -26.14
N ARG A 175 -10.50 7.93 -25.54
CA ARG A 175 -11.72 7.28 -26.00
C ARG A 175 -12.97 8.15 -25.82
N LEU A 176 -13.09 8.84 -24.69
CA LEU A 176 -14.20 9.77 -24.45
C LEU A 176 -14.21 10.90 -25.49
N ILE A 177 -13.05 11.46 -25.83
CA ILE A 177 -12.91 12.47 -26.88
C ILE A 177 -13.35 11.92 -28.24
N GLN A 178 -12.95 10.69 -28.58
CA GLN A 178 -13.38 10.02 -29.83
C GLN A 178 -14.90 9.79 -29.88
N LEU A 179 -15.54 9.59 -28.72
CA LEU A 179 -16.99 9.46 -28.58
C LEU A 179 -17.72 10.81 -28.56
N GLY A 180 -16.98 11.93 -28.67
CA GLY A 180 -17.55 13.28 -28.68
C GLY A 180 -18.00 13.77 -27.30
N VAL A 181 -17.51 13.18 -26.21
CA VAL A 181 -17.84 13.61 -24.84
C VAL A 181 -17.04 14.86 -24.49
N ASP A 182 -17.73 15.94 -24.10
CA ASP A 182 -17.10 17.17 -23.61
C ASP A 182 -16.61 17.01 -22.16
N LEU A 183 -15.32 17.23 -21.94
CA LEU A 183 -14.66 17.05 -20.66
C LEU A 183 -14.38 18.37 -19.94
N LYS A 184 -14.19 19.47 -20.69
CA LYS A 184 -13.66 20.71 -20.14
C LYS A 184 -14.69 21.33 -19.18
N GLY A 185 -14.25 21.72 -17.99
CA GLY A 185 -15.14 22.31 -16.98
C GLY A 185 -16.07 21.30 -16.29
N LYS A 186 -15.94 19.99 -16.55
CA LYS A 186 -16.71 18.94 -15.88
C LYS A 186 -15.97 18.37 -14.67
N ILE A 187 -16.70 17.63 -13.84
CA ILE A 187 -16.12 16.82 -12.76
C ILE A 187 -15.92 15.38 -13.26
N ALA A 188 -14.76 14.79 -12.99
CA ALA A 188 -14.50 13.39 -13.30
C ALA A 188 -15.02 12.49 -12.17
N ILE A 189 -15.69 11.40 -12.50
CA ILE A 189 -15.86 10.26 -11.59
C ILE A 189 -15.09 9.06 -12.16
N ALA A 190 -14.09 8.59 -11.43
CA ALA A 190 -13.20 7.51 -11.82
C ALA A 190 -13.28 6.35 -10.83
N ARG A 191 -13.17 5.12 -11.31
CA ARG A 191 -12.94 3.97 -10.42
C ARG A 191 -11.46 3.84 -10.06
N TYR A 192 -11.15 3.24 -8.92
CA TYR A 192 -9.81 2.79 -8.53
C TYR A 192 -9.25 1.70 -9.48
N GLY A 193 -7.99 1.29 -9.24
CA GLY A 193 -7.27 0.31 -10.06
C GLY A 193 -6.79 0.84 -11.42
N GLY A 194 -5.80 0.17 -12.03
CA GLY A 194 -5.18 0.65 -13.28
C GLY A 194 -4.02 1.61 -12.98
N PRO A 195 -4.08 2.90 -13.37
CA PRO A 195 -3.01 3.83 -13.05
C PRO A 195 -3.08 4.24 -11.58
N PHE A 196 -1.93 4.63 -11.01
CA PHE A 196 -1.86 5.24 -9.68
C PHE A 196 -2.85 6.41 -9.56
N ARG A 197 -3.50 6.56 -8.40
CA ARG A 197 -4.64 7.47 -8.20
C ARG A 197 -4.30 8.94 -8.52
N GLY A 198 -3.10 9.41 -8.19
CA GLY A 198 -2.64 10.75 -8.57
C GLY A 198 -2.62 10.99 -10.09
N LEU A 199 -2.37 9.95 -10.89
CA LEU A 199 -2.42 10.06 -12.35
C LEU A 199 -3.84 10.18 -12.88
N LYS A 200 -4.85 9.63 -12.19
CA LYS A 200 -6.26 9.84 -12.56
C LYS A 200 -6.63 11.31 -12.44
N VAL A 201 -6.27 11.92 -11.31
CA VAL A 201 -6.48 13.36 -11.05
C VAL A 201 -5.68 14.20 -12.04
N LYS A 202 -4.40 13.84 -12.29
CA LYS A 202 -3.57 14.51 -13.30
C LYS A 202 -4.20 14.48 -14.69
N ASN A 203 -4.61 13.30 -15.14
CA ASN A 203 -5.17 13.13 -16.48
C ASN A 203 -6.48 13.93 -16.62
N ALA A 204 -7.35 13.91 -15.60
CA ALA A 204 -8.55 14.76 -15.58
C ALA A 204 -8.20 16.25 -15.67
N GLN A 205 -7.24 16.71 -14.88
CA GLN A 205 -6.74 18.10 -14.93
C GLN A 205 -6.18 18.47 -16.30
N ASP A 206 -5.40 17.59 -16.92
CA ASP A 206 -4.81 17.80 -18.25
C ASP A 206 -5.90 17.94 -19.34
N GLN A 207 -7.08 17.32 -19.14
CA GLN A 207 -8.25 17.48 -20.00
C GLN A 207 -9.12 18.72 -19.67
N GLY A 208 -8.67 19.56 -18.72
CA GLY A 208 -9.39 20.77 -18.32
C GLY A 208 -10.62 20.52 -17.46
N MET A 209 -10.72 19.35 -16.83
CA MET A 209 -11.73 19.06 -15.81
C MET A 209 -11.39 19.81 -14.51
N ILE A 210 -12.41 20.09 -13.69
CA ILE A 210 -12.28 21.01 -12.54
C ILE A 210 -12.39 20.32 -11.18
N GLY A 211 -12.60 19.00 -11.16
CA GLY A 211 -12.66 18.20 -9.95
C GLY A 211 -12.61 16.71 -10.28
N CYS A 212 -12.21 15.87 -9.33
CA CYS A 212 -12.12 14.42 -9.53
C CYS A 212 -12.58 13.64 -8.30
N ILE A 213 -13.54 12.76 -8.50
CA ILE A 213 -14.02 11.81 -7.50
C ILE A 213 -13.50 10.43 -7.85
N ILE A 214 -13.01 9.70 -6.86
CA ILE A 214 -12.48 8.35 -7.04
C ILE A 214 -13.20 7.39 -6.11
N PHE A 215 -13.69 6.27 -6.62
CA PHE A 215 -14.40 5.27 -5.82
C PHE A 215 -13.85 3.85 -6.04
N THR A 216 -14.08 2.97 -5.07
CA THR A 216 -13.73 1.55 -5.22
C THR A 216 -14.93 0.76 -5.70
N ASP A 217 -14.80 0.07 -6.83
CA ASP A 217 -15.86 -0.74 -7.41
C ASP A 217 -15.71 -2.20 -6.97
N PRO A 218 -16.77 -2.91 -6.54
CA PRO A 218 -16.67 -4.32 -6.16
C PRO A 218 -16.17 -5.24 -7.28
N ALA A 219 -16.27 -4.82 -8.54
CA ALA A 219 -15.68 -5.56 -9.67
C ALA A 219 -14.15 -5.68 -9.58
N ASP A 220 -13.50 -4.81 -8.78
CA ASP A 220 -12.05 -4.81 -8.58
C ASP A 220 -11.61 -5.69 -7.40
N ASP A 221 -12.54 -6.21 -6.59
CA ASP A 221 -12.26 -7.09 -5.45
C ASP A 221 -12.16 -8.58 -5.83
N GLY A 222 -12.15 -8.88 -7.14
CA GLY A 222 -11.99 -10.23 -7.67
C GLY A 222 -13.08 -11.19 -7.18
N ASN A 223 -12.70 -12.32 -6.58
CA ASN A 223 -13.65 -13.29 -6.05
C ASN A 223 -14.19 -12.91 -4.66
N VAL A 224 -13.61 -11.91 -4.00
CA VAL A 224 -13.89 -11.60 -2.59
C VAL A 224 -15.03 -10.59 -2.46
N THR A 225 -16.22 -10.97 -2.92
CA THR A 225 -17.36 -10.06 -3.01
C THR A 225 -18.63 -10.64 -2.39
N VAL A 226 -19.56 -9.75 -2.02
CA VAL A 226 -20.90 -10.14 -1.57
C VAL A 226 -21.69 -10.86 -2.67
N ALA A 227 -21.49 -10.45 -3.92
CA ALA A 227 -22.10 -11.10 -5.08
C ALA A 227 -21.70 -12.58 -5.22
N ASN A 228 -20.50 -12.95 -4.77
CA ASN A 228 -20.03 -14.34 -4.74
C ASN A 228 -20.40 -15.08 -3.44
N GLY A 229 -21.32 -14.54 -2.63
CA GLY A 229 -21.83 -15.19 -1.42
C GLY A 229 -20.96 -15.00 -0.17
N LEU A 230 -19.89 -14.21 -0.24
CA LEU A 230 -19.09 -13.88 0.93
C LEU A 230 -19.75 -12.77 1.74
N LYS A 231 -19.54 -12.79 3.07
CA LYS A 231 -20.01 -11.70 3.92
C LYS A 231 -19.06 -10.51 3.84
N ALA A 232 -19.61 -9.31 3.87
CA ALA A 232 -18.82 -8.09 4.02
C ALA A 232 -18.19 -8.01 5.42
N TYR A 233 -17.05 -7.32 5.53
CA TYR A 233 -16.45 -6.95 6.81
C TYR A 233 -17.50 -6.21 7.67
N PRO A 234 -17.64 -6.53 8.97
CA PRO A 234 -16.73 -7.34 9.81
C PRO A 234 -17.00 -8.85 9.78
N ASN A 235 -18.09 -9.28 9.12
CA ASN A 235 -18.57 -10.67 9.17
C ASN A 235 -17.94 -11.59 8.13
N GLY A 236 -17.14 -11.06 7.22
CA GLY A 236 -16.37 -11.80 6.23
C GLY A 236 -15.32 -10.94 5.53
N PRO A 237 -14.65 -11.49 4.52
CA PRO A 237 -13.52 -10.84 3.86
C PRO A 237 -13.92 -9.86 2.75
N ALA A 238 -15.18 -9.86 2.31
CA ALA A 238 -15.61 -8.92 1.29
C ALA A 238 -15.57 -7.49 1.85
N ARG A 239 -15.23 -6.52 1.01
CA ARG A 239 -15.13 -5.11 1.37
C ARG A 239 -16.44 -4.63 2.01
N ASN A 240 -16.34 -3.85 3.10
CA ASN A 240 -17.51 -3.19 3.66
C ASN A 240 -18.07 -2.14 2.66
N PRO A 241 -19.39 -2.07 2.42
CA PRO A 241 -19.98 -1.08 1.52
C PRO A 241 -19.63 0.39 1.78
N SER A 242 -19.44 0.79 3.03
CA SER A 242 -19.04 2.17 3.39
C SER A 242 -17.53 2.40 3.31
N ALA A 243 -16.71 1.38 3.04
CA ALA A 243 -15.26 1.52 3.02
C ALA A 243 -14.77 2.51 1.96
N VAL A 244 -13.84 3.38 2.34
CA VAL A 244 -13.27 4.41 1.47
C VAL A 244 -11.76 4.27 1.42
N GLN A 245 -11.22 4.05 0.22
CA GLN A 245 -9.77 4.04 0.02
C GLN A 245 -9.24 5.49 0.03
N ARG A 246 -8.54 5.86 1.10
CA ARG A 246 -7.68 7.05 1.18
C ARG A 246 -6.41 6.81 0.34
N GLY A 247 -5.63 7.87 0.13
CA GLY A 247 -4.37 7.75 -0.59
C GLY A 247 -3.83 9.07 -1.10
N SER A 248 -2.52 9.13 -1.32
CA SER A 248 -1.89 10.28 -1.96
C SER A 248 -2.30 10.40 -3.42
N VAL A 249 -2.56 11.62 -3.87
CA VAL A 249 -2.73 11.99 -5.28
C VAL A 249 -1.52 12.74 -5.85
N GLN A 250 -0.34 12.63 -5.22
CA GLN A 250 0.92 13.09 -5.82
C GLN A 250 1.09 12.49 -7.22
N PHE A 251 1.75 13.21 -8.10
CA PHE A 251 2.17 12.67 -9.39
C PHE A 251 3.46 11.86 -9.20
N LEU A 252 3.35 10.73 -8.48
CA LEU A 252 4.48 9.85 -8.11
C LEU A 252 5.37 9.47 -9.30
N SER A 253 4.79 9.35 -10.50
CA SER A 253 5.56 9.05 -11.73
C SER A 253 6.49 10.18 -12.17
N MET A 254 6.26 11.40 -11.70
CA MET A 254 7.12 12.56 -11.97
C MET A 254 8.26 12.61 -10.95
N PHE A 255 7.90 12.50 -9.67
CA PHE A 255 8.86 12.52 -8.56
C PHE A 255 8.19 11.98 -7.27
N PRO A 256 8.69 10.89 -6.66
CA PRO A 256 8.34 10.49 -5.30
C PRO A 256 9.12 11.31 -4.27
N GLY A 257 8.74 11.32 -3.00
CA GLY A 257 9.40 12.13 -1.97
C GLY A 257 8.65 13.41 -1.64
N ASP A 258 9.27 14.30 -0.85
CA ASP A 258 8.69 15.59 -0.54
C ASP A 258 8.49 16.42 -1.84
N PRO A 259 7.26 16.89 -2.13
CA PRO A 259 6.97 17.73 -3.29
C PRO A 259 7.81 19.00 -3.44
N THR A 260 8.46 19.45 -2.37
CA THR A 260 9.14 20.73 -2.24
C THR A 260 10.67 20.63 -2.23
N THR A 261 11.26 19.44 -2.11
CA THR A 261 12.72 19.27 -2.07
C THR A 261 13.24 18.24 -3.08
N PRO A 262 12.76 18.23 -4.34
CA PRO A 262 13.13 17.15 -5.24
C PRO A 262 14.64 17.12 -5.52
N GLY A 263 15.28 16.01 -5.15
CA GLY A 263 16.68 15.69 -5.34
C GLY A 263 17.58 15.97 -4.12
N TYR A 264 17.07 16.37 -2.96
CA TYR A 264 17.86 16.64 -1.75
C TYR A 264 17.01 16.57 -0.48
N PRO A 265 17.60 16.21 0.67
CA PRO A 265 16.84 15.98 1.89
C PRO A 265 16.22 17.26 2.47
N SER A 266 15.00 17.11 2.98
CA SER A 266 14.18 18.08 3.68
C SER A 266 14.71 18.43 5.07
N ARG A 267 15.91 19.02 5.13
CA ARG A 267 16.45 19.61 6.36
C ARG A 267 15.79 20.98 6.64
N PRO A 268 15.74 21.45 7.91
CA PRO A 268 15.04 22.68 8.28
C PRO A 268 15.33 23.90 7.40
N ASP A 269 16.59 24.09 7.01
CA ASP A 269 17.06 25.26 6.24
C ASP A 269 17.23 25.00 4.74
N CYS A 270 16.72 23.87 4.22
CA CYS A 270 16.86 23.55 2.80
C CYS A 270 15.99 24.48 1.91
N PRO A 271 16.43 24.79 0.67
CA PRO A 271 15.60 25.53 -0.26
C PRO A 271 14.35 24.73 -0.61
N ARG A 272 13.19 25.39 -0.75
CA ARG A 272 11.93 24.76 -1.15
C ARG A 272 11.56 25.18 -2.57
N LYS A 273 11.15 24.22 -3.40
CA LYS A 273 10.69 24.44 -4.78
C LYS A 273 9.16 24.52 -4.85
N ASP A 274 8.66 25.01 -5.98
CA ASP A 274 7.24 24.94 -6.29
C ASP A 274 6.79 23.48 -6.43
N LYS A 275 5.80 23.09 -5.62
CA LYS A 275 5.18 21.76 -5.63
C LYS A 275 4.25 21.51 -6.82
N SER A 276 3.79 22.58 -7.49
CA SER A 276 2.75 22.50 -8.53
C SER A 276 3.02 21.55 -9.72
N PRO A 277 4.28 21.20 -10.07
CA PRO A 277 4.56 20.18 -11.08
C PRO A 277 4.29 18.74 -10.64
N VAL A 278 4.18 18.48 -9.33
CA VAL A 278 4.12 17.12 -8.76
C VAL A 278 2.89 16.87 -7.89
N VAL A 279 2.03 17.88 -7.67
CA VAL A 279 0.72 17.72 -6.99
C VAL A 279 -0.43 18.27 -7.83
N PRO A 280 -1.68 17.80 -7.63
CA PRO A 280 -2.86 18.33 -8.30
C PRO A 280 -3.14 19.81 -8.00
N LYS A 281 -3.83 20.45 -8.94
CA LYS A 281 -4.39 21.82 -8.85
C LYS A 281 -5.92 21.82 -8.83
N ILE A 282 -6.55 20.66 -8.97
CA ILE A 282 -8.00 20.48 -8.87
C ILE A 282 -8.34 19.68 -7.61
N PRO A 283 -9.48 19.96 -6.96
CA PRO A 283 -9.90 19.21 -5.79
C PRO A 283 -10.25 17.77 -6.17
N SER A 284 -9.94 16.85 -5.26
CA SER A 284 -10.30 15.44 -5.40
C SER A 284 -10.75 14.82 -4.08
N ILE A 285 -11.76 13.95 -4.15
CA ILE A 285 -12.39 13.30 -2.98
C ILE A 285 -12.53 11.78 -3.26
N PRO A 286 -12.07 10.90 -2.34
CA PRO A 286 -12.39 9.48 -2.40
C PRO A 286 -13.78 9.22 -1.82
N ILE A 287 -14.53 8.29 -2.40
CA ILE A 287 -15.86 7.92 -1.93
C ILE A 287 -16.06 6.40 -1.85
N SER A 288 -17.07 6.00 -1.09
CA SER A 288 -17.48 4.60 -0.93
C SER A 288 -18.22 4.09 -2.17
N GLN A 289 -18.43 2.77 -2.24
CA GLN A 289 -19.32 2.22 -3.28
C GLN A 289 -20.78 2.67 -3.09
N LEU A 290 -21.21 2.86 -1.84
CA LEU A 290 -22.56 3.34 -1.52
C LEU A 290 -22.79 4.75 -2.07
N ASP A 291 -21.79 5.62 -1.97
CA ASP A 291 -21.86 6.99 -2.47
C ASP A 291 -21.71 7.06 -3.99
N ALA A 292 -20.99 6.11 -4.60
CA ALA A 292 -20.77 6.08 -6.04
C ALA A 292 -22.00 5.63 -6.83
N GLU A 293 -22.81 4.71 -6.30
CA GLU A 293 -23.93 4.13 -7.03
C GLU A 293 -24.99 5.17 -7.45
N PRO A 294 -25.50 6.07 -6.58
CA PRO A 294 -26.45 7.11 -6.99
C PRO A 294 -25.88 8.06 -8.05
N ILE A 295 -24.59 8.41 -7.94
CA ILE A 295 -23.90 9.28 -8.88
C ILE A 295 -23.80 8.63 -10.27
N LEU A 296 -23.46 7.34 -10.32
CA LEU A 296 -23.38 6.59 -11.57
C LEU A 296 -24.76 6.33 -12.17
N ALA A 297 -25.75 5.97 -11.36
CA ALA A 297 -27.12 5.71 -11.80
C ALA A 297 -27.78 6.96 -12.42
N ALA A 298 -27.43 8.15 -11.94
CA ALA A 298 -27.90 9.41 -12.53
C ALA A 298 -27.34 9.67 -13.95
N LEU A 299 -26.33 8.91 -14.41
CA LEU A 299 -25.87 8.93 -15.80
C LEU A 299 -26.63 7.94 -16.70
N ASP A 300 -27.48 7.07 -16.16
CA ASP A 300 -28.15 6.04 -16.94
C ASP A 300 -29.02 6.64 -18.05
N GLY A 301 -28.84 6.13 -19.27
CA GLY A 301 -29.49 6.67 -20.47
C GLY A 301 -28.84 7.92 -21.07
N HIS A 302 -27.73 8.42 -20.49
CA HIS A 302 -27.04 9.62 -20.96
C HIS A 302 -25.59 9.34 -21.38
N GLY A 303 -25.24 9.79 -22.59
CA GLY A 303 -23.93 9.51 -23.19
C GLY A 303 -23.84 8.11 -23.80
N THR A 304 -22.62 7.59 -23.97
CA THR A 304 -22.41 6.24 -24.52
C THR A 304 -22.62 5.19 -23.42
N PRO A 305 -23.46 4.17 -23.61
CA PRO A 305 -23.63 3.09 -22.64
C PRO A 305 -22.31 2.40 -22.32
N GLY A 306 -22.07 2.03 -21.05
CA GLY A 306 -20.76 1.52 -20.62
C GLY A 306 -20.28 0.28 -21.40
N LYS A 307 -21.21 -0.59 -21.82
CA LYS A 307 -20.92 -1.78 -22.65
C LYS A 307 -20.46 -1.43 -24.08
N GLU A 308 -20.78 -0.23 -24.56
CA GLU A 308 -20.51 0.25 -25.92
C GLU A 308 -19.28 1.18 -25.99
N VAL A 309 -18.75 1.62 -24.84
CA VAL A 309 -17.55 2.48 -24.77
C VAL A 309 -16.31 1.79 -25.37
N ASN A 310 -16.29 0.46 -25.45
CA ASN A 310 -15.19 -0.34 -25.99
C ASN A 310 -13.86 -0.08 -25.25
N ARG A 311 -13.92 -0.12 -23.91
CA ARG A 311 -12.77 -0.01 -23.02
C ARG A 311 -12.76 -1.18 -22.03
N THR A 312 -11.57 -1.73 -21.81
CA THR A 312 -11.35 -2.85 -20.90
C THR A 312 -11.77 -2.46 -19.48
N ARG A 313 -12.61 -3.29 -18.84
CA ARG A 313 -13.10 -3.07 -17.47
C ARG A 313 -13.76 -1.70 -17.28
N TRP A 314 -14.51 -1.22 -18.28
CA TRP A 314 -15.27 0.02 -18.19
C TRP A 314 -16.51 -0.08 -17.30
N VAL A 315 -17.19 -1.24 -17.34
CA VAL A 315 -18.38 -1.55 -16.52
C VAL A 315 -17.94 -2.23 -15.23
N GLY A 316 -18.57 -1.89 -14.12
CA GLY A 316 -18.27 -2.45 -12.79
C GLY A 316 -19.40 -3.33 -12.28
N ALA A 317 -19.53 -3.45 -10.95
CA ALA A 317 -20.47 -4.33 -10.28
C ALA A 317 -21.58 -3.61 -9.49
N LEU A 318 -21.65 -2.27 -9.55
CA LEU A 318 -22.73 -1.48 -8.96
C LEU A 318 -23.96 -1.47 -9.86
N ASN A 319 -25.11 -1.12 -9.28
CA ASN A 319 -26.38 -1.06 -9.98
C ASN A 319 -26.51 0.20 -10.85
N ALA A 320 -25.66 0.31 -11.87
CA ALA A 320 -25.65 1.38 -12.86
C ALA A 320 -25.20 0.86 -14.23
N THR A 321 -25.55 1.56 -15.31
CA THR A 321 -25.12 1.20 -16.67
C THR A 321 -23.68 1.59 -17.00
N TYR A 322 -23.05 2.40 -16.12
CA TYR A 322 -21.72 3.00 -16.33
C TYR A 322 -21.65 3.79 -17.65
N ALA A 323 -22.74 4.45 -18.02
CA ALA A 323 -22.76 5.35 -19.15
C ALA A 323 -21.77 6.51 -18.94
N THR A 324 -21.23 7.05 -20.05
CA THR A 324 -20.20 8.10 -19.96
C THR A 324 -20.72 9.38 -19.34
N GLY A 325 -22.01 9.69 -19.49
CA GLY A 325 -22.53 11.04 -19.28
C GLY A 325 -21.94 12.05 -20.28
N PRO A 326 -22.06 13.35 -19.99
CA PRO A 326 -22.80 13.92 -18.86
C PRO A 326 -24.32 13.75 -19.03
N ALA A 327 -25.05 13.70 -17.90
CA ALA A 327 -26.50 13.80 -17.89
C ALA A 327 -26.93 15.27 -17.80
N PRO A 328 -27.68 15.82 -18.78
CA PRO A 328 -28.05 17.24 -18.78
C PRO A 328 -28.79 17.65 -17.51
N GLY A 329 -28.28 18.68 -16.82
CA GLY A 329 -28.88 19.21 -15.59
C GLY A 329 -28.50 18.45 -14.31
N ALA A 330 -27.92 17.25 -14.40
CA ALA A 330 -27.35 16.58 -13.24
C ALA A 330 -25.96 17.15 -12.91
N LYS A 331 -25.78 17.67 -11.70
CA LYS A 331 -24.54 18.34 -11.29
C LYS A 331 -24.03 17.79 -9.97
N LEU A 332 -22.72 17.59 -9.90
CA LEU A 332 -22.03 17.39 -8.64
C LEU A 332 -21.56 18.73 -8.10
N SER A 333 -21.73 18.93 -6.80
CA SER A 333 -21.14 20.04 -6.04
C SER A 333 -20.18 19.46 -5.02
N MET A 334 -18.91 19.83 -5.09
CA MET A 334 -17.87 19.37 -4.17
C MET A 334 -17.12 20.54 -3.55
N SER A 335 -16.78 20.42 -2.27
CA SER A 335 -15.84 21.29 -1.56
C SER A 335 -14.77 20.41 -0.92
N ASN A 336 -13.51 20.79 -1.06
CA ASN A 336 -12.39 20.13 -0.41
C ASN A 336 -11.48 21.20 0.19
N VAL A 337 -11.24 21.14 1.49
CA VAL A 337 -10.37 22.08 2.21
C VAL A 337 -9.29 21.29 2.91
N MET A 338 -8.04 21.52 2.49
CA MET A 338 -6.84 20.94 3.04
C MET A 338 -6.02 22.02 3.74
N ARG A 339 -5.38 21.64 4.85
CA ARG A 339 -4.39 22.44 5.55
C ARG A 339 -2.99 21.98 5.16
N ASP A 340 -2.34 22.77 4.32
CA ASP A 340 -0.93 22.64 3.99
C ASP A 340 -0.06 22.94 5.22
N THR A 341 0.98 22.14 5.45
CA THR A 341 1.92 22.37 6.55
C THR A 341 3.30 21.80 6.24
N TYR A 342 4.32 22.40 6.84
CA TYR A 342 5.61 21.74 7.01
C TYR A 342 5.63 21.12 8.40
N THR A 343 6.03 19.86 8.50
CA THR A 343 6.10 19.15 9.78
C THR A 343 7.20 18.10 9.75
N PRO A 344 7.88 17.84 10.88
CA PRO A 344 8.81 16.74 10.97
C PRO A 344 8.09 15.40 10.73
N ILE A 345 8.79 14.51 10.03
CA ILE A 345 8.55 13.07 9.99
C ILE A 345 9.74 12.35 10.63
N TRP A 346 9.53 11.14 11.13
CA TRP A 346 10.55 10.43 11.91
C TRP A 346 10.76 9.00 11.42
N ASN A 347 11.91 8.76 10.78
CA ASN A 347 12.36 7.42 10.46
C ASN A 347 13.08 6.82 11.67
N SER A 348 12.76 5.58 12.03
CA SER A 348 13.53 4.84 13.05
C SER A 348 14.58 3.98 12.37
N ILE A 349 15.85 4.17 12.73
CA ILE A 349 16.99 3.51 12.09
C ILE A 349 17.75 2.68 13.13
N GLY A 350 17.88 1.37 12.89
CA GLY A 350 18.63 0.44 13.73
C GLY A 350 19.80 -0.20 12.98
N ILE A 351 20.94 -0.40 13.66
CA ILE A 351 22.16 -0.89 13.01
C ILE A 351 22.71 -2.14 13.73
N ILE A 352 22.92 -3.20 12.96
CA ILE A 352 23.68 -4.38 13.37
C ILE A 352 24.99 -4.42 12.60
N ASN A 353 26.10 -4.16 13.28
CA ASN A 353 27.42 -4.13 12.65
C ASN A 353 27.84 -5.50 12.11
N GLY A 354 28.28 -5.51 10.85
CA GLY A 354 28.90 -6.66 10.21
C GLY A 354 30.36 -6.83 10.59
N THR A 355 30.92 -7.98 10.22
CA THR A 355 32.38 -8.21 10.23
C THR A 355 33.09 -7.53 9.05
N GLU A 356 32.39 -7.33 7.94
CA GLU A 356 32.79 -6.49 6.79
C GLU A 356 31.92 -5.23 6.81
N GLN A 357 32.54 -4.08 7.06
CA GLN A 357 31.81 -2.82 7.30
C GLN A 357 31.50 -2.04 6.02
N ASP A 358 32.14 -2.36 4.90
CA ASP A 358 31.98 -1.67 3.61
C ASP A 358 30.73 -2.11 2.83
N GLU A 359 30.05 -3.17 3.28
CA GLU A 359 28.88 -3.72 2.61
C GLU A 359 27.67 -3.72 3.56
N VAL A 360 26.53 -3.22 3.08
CA VAL A 360 25.29 -3.13 3.86
C VAL A 360 24.12 -3.82 3.19
N ILE A 361 23.25 -4.40 4.00
CA ILE A 361 21.92 -4.86 3.61
C ILE A 361 20.91 -4.02 4.37
N ILE A 362 19.94 -3.46 3.65
CA ILE A 362 18.91 -2.61 4.23
C ILE A 362 17.60 -3.37 4.24
N ILE A 363 16.85 -3.28 5.34
CA ILE A 363 15.53 -3.88 5.50
C ILE A 363 14.58 -2.77 5.95
N GLY A 364 13.54 -2.54 5.17
CA GLY A 364 12.64 -1.41 5.37
C GLY A 364 11.16 -1.80 5.35
N ASN A 365 10.39 -1.01 6.06
CA ASN A 365 8.93 -1.05 6.15
C ASN A 365 8.48 0.35 6.59
N HIS A 366 7.43 0.90 6.00
CA HIS A 366 6.83 2.12 6.55
C HIS A 366 5.92 1.83 7.73
N ARG A 367 5.67 2.86 8.52
CA ARG A 367 4.91 2.77 9.77
C ARG A 367 3.66 3.65 9.75
N ASP A 368 3.66 4.72 8.96
CA ASP A 368 2.51 5.60 8.87
C ASP A 368 1.33 4.91 8.16
N ALA A 369 0.12 5.20 8.60
CA ALA A 369 -1.10 4.66 8.00
C ALA A 369 -2.19 5.75 7.89
N TRP A 370 -3.09 5.61 6.92
CA TRP A 370 -4.17 6.57 6.71
C TRP A 370 -5.23 6.67 7.82
N ILE A 371 -5.40 5.61 8.62
CA ILE A 371 -6.44 5.51 9.65
C ILE A 371 -5.87 5.00 10.97
N ILE A 372 -6.64 5.15 12.04
CA ILE A 372 -6.46 4.36 13.26
C ILE A 372 -6.80 2.91 12.88
N GLY A 373 -5.76 2.09 12.76
CA GLY A 373 -5.84 0.79 12.10
C GLY A 373 -4.61 0.54 11.23
N GLY A 374 -4.83 0.17 9.97
CA GLY A 374 -3.74 -0.19 9.04
C GLY A 374 -3.16 -1.59 9.30
N ALA A 375 -4.01 -2.54 9.72
CA ALA A 375 -3.57 -3.86 10.15
C ALA A 375 -2.79 -4.64 9.06
N GLY A 376 -3.21 -4.51 7.80
CA GLY A 376 -2.42 -5.00 6.67
C GLY A 376 -1.33 -4.01 6.31
N ASP A 377 -1.76 -2.85 5.81
CA ASP A 377 -0.94 -1.74 5.35
C ASP A 377 -0.80 -0.64 6.42
N PRO A 378 0.40 -0.44 7.01
CA PRO A 378 1.63 -1.27 6.89
C PRO A 378 1.89 -2.15 8.09
N ASN A 379 0.97 -2.19 9.06
CA ASN A 379 1.32 -2.64 10.41
C ASN A 379 1.54 -4.14 10.53
N SER A 380 1.14 -4.91 9.52
CA SER A 380 1.59 -6.30 9.40
C SER A 380 3.12 -6.35 9.28
N GLY A 381 3.73 -5.52 8.41
CA GLY A 381 5.18 -5.37 8.29
C GLY A 381 5.85 -4.72 9.50
N SER A 382 5.26 -3.67 10.06
CA SER A 382 5.78 -3.01 11.27
C SER A 382 5.96 -4.00 12.42
N SER A 383 5.01 -4.92 12.55
CA SER A 383 5.04 -5.99 13.55
C SER A 383 6.14 -7.02 13.27
N ILE A 384 6.34 -7.40 12.00
CA ILE A 384 7.46 -8.26 11.58
C ILE A 384 8.80 -7.60 11.88
N MET A 385 8.95 -6.30 11.66
CA MET A 385 10.21 -5.60 11.91
C MET A 385 10.62 -5.65 13.39
N VAL A 386 9.67 -5.48 14.32
CA VAL A 386 9.94 -5.61 15.76
C VAL A 386 10.28 -7.06 16.13
N GLU A 387 9.56 -8.04 15.59
CA GLU A 387 9.84 -9.46 15.85
C GLU A 387 11.18 -9.89 15.26
N LEU A 388 11.56 -9.36 14.10
CA LEU A 388 12.85 -9.60 13.46
C LEU A 388 14.00 -9.03 14.31
N ALA A 389 13.83 -7.84 14.90
CA ALA A 389 14.80 -7.28 15.84
C ALA A 389 15.01 -8.20 17.05
N LYS A 390 13.93 -8.70 17.65
CA LYS A 390 13.95 -9.69 18.74
C LYS A 390 14.67 -10.97 18.32
N ALA A 391 14.43 -11.46 17.11
CA ALA A 391 15.09 -12.65 16.58
C ALA A 391 16.60 -12.44 16.36
N PHE A 392 17.01 -11.30 15.79
CA PHE A 392 18.43 -10.97 15.69
C PHE A 392 19.11 -10.87 17.05
N GLY A 393 18.45 -10.28 18.04
CA GLY A 393 18.94 -10.25 19.41
C GLY A 393 19.23 -11.65 19.97
N LYS A 394 18.34 -12.62 19.72
CA LYS A 394 18.57 -14.04 20.09
C LYS A 394 19.77 -14.63 19.35
N LEU A 395 19.90 -14.37 18.05
CA LEU A 395 21.03 -14.83 17.24
C LEU A 395 22.36 -14.27 17.77
N GLN A 396 22.43 -12.97 18.06
CA GLN A 396 23.62 -12.31 18.59
C GLN A 396 24.03 -12.88 19.95
N LYS A 397 23.06 -13.11 20.85
CA LYS A 397 23.30 -13.78 22.15
C LYS A 397 23.84 -15.21 21.98
N ALA A 398 23.53 -15.87 20.87
CA ALA A 398 24.07 -17.17 20.49
C ALA A 398 25.40 -17.10 19.71
N GLY A 399 26.05 -15.93 19.68
CA GLY A 399 27.35 -15.71 19.06
C GLY A 399 27.31 -15.49 17.54
N TRP A 400 26.13 -15.35 16.95
CA TRP A 400 26.03 -14.99 15.53
C TRP A 400 26.46 -13.53 15.33
N LYS A 401 27.24 -13.31 14.27
CA LYS A 401 27.53 -11.97 13.76
C LYS A 401 27.26 -11.97 12.26
N PRO A 402 26.51 -10.98 11.74
CA PRO A 402 26.32 -10.91 10.31
C PRO A 402 27.66 -10.59 9.63
N LYS A 403 27.83 -11.11 8.42
CA LYS A 403 29.01 -10.80 7.62
C LYS A 403 29.01 -9.33 7.20
N ARG A 404 27.87 -8.85 6.70
CA ARG A 404 27.63 -7.47 6.25
C ARG A 404 26.87 -6.71 7.33
N THR A 405 26.98 -5.39 7.35
CA THR A 405 26.14 -4.58 8.23
C THR A 405 24.67 -4.69 7.81
N ILE A 406 23.77 -4.79 8.77
CA ILE A 406 22.32 -4.76 8.53
C ILE A 406 21.80 -3.43 9.06
N VAL A 407 21.08 -2.70 8.23
CA VAL A 407 20.38 -1.47 8.61
C VAL A 407 18.88 -1.74 8.54
N MET A 408 18.21 -1.60 9.68
CA MET A 408 16.76 -1.71 9.79
C MET A 408 16.14 -0.32 9.76
N CYS A 409 15.10 -0.15 8.95
CA CYS A 409 14.47 1.14 8.72
C CYS A 409 12.96 1.03 8.90
N SER A 410 12.40 1.88 9.76
CA SER A 410 10.97 2.11 9.88
C SER A 410 10.68 3.49 9.30
N TRP A 411 10.15 3.52 8.09
CA TRP A 411 9.91 4.75 7.32
C TRP A 411 8.63 5.45 7.79
N ASP A 412 8.60 6.76 7.69
CA ASP A 412 7.43 7.61 7.93
C ASP A 412 7.04 8.31 6.62
N ALA A 413 5.79 8.75 6.52
CA ALA A 413 5.23 9.41 5.35
C ALA A 413 5.36 8.64 4.00
N GLU A 414 5.33 7.31 4.02
CA GLU A 414 5.24 6.50 2.80
C GLU A 414 3.91 6.76 2.09
N GLU A 415 2.82 6.83 2.86
CA GLU A 415 1.46 6.89 2.31
C GLU A 415 1.25 8.17 1.50
N TYR A 416 1.93 9.25 1.89
CA TYR A 416 1.93 10.52 1.17
C TYR A 416 2.71 10.49 -0.14
N GLY A 417 3.66 9.57 -0.30
CA GLY A 417 4.40 9.40 -1.55
C GLY A 417 5.85 9.02 -1.35
N LEU A 418 6.09 8.02 -0.50
CA LEU A 418 7.42 7.47 -0.22
C LEU A 418 8.36 8.50 0.41
N VAL A 419 7.81 9.44 1.20
CA VAL A 419 8.54 10.63 1.62
C VAL A 419 9.74 10.25 2.50
N GLY A 420 9.52 9.56 3.62
CA GLY A 420 10.62 9.26 4.56
C GLY A 420 11.74 8.41 3.97
N SER A 421 11.42 7.40 3.16
CA SER A 421 12.45 6.59 2.48
C SER A 421 13.18 7.37 1.40
N THR A 422 12.48 8.20 0.63
CA THR A 422 13.09 9.04 -0.41
C THR A 422 14.03 10.08 0.19
N GLU A 423 13.60 10.83 1.21
CA GLU A 423 14.47 11.83 1.87
C GLU A 423 15.73 11.18 2.46
N TRP A 424 15.60 9.97 3.01
CA TRP A 424 16.75 9.23 3.55
C TRP A 424 17.68 8.71 2.45
N VAL A 425 17.15 8.23 1.34
CA VAL A 425 17.97 7.87 0.19
C VAL A 425 18.70 9.10 -0.36
N GLU A 426 18.04 10.24 -0.48
CA GLU A 426 18.65 11.48 -0.96
C GLU A 426 19.77 11.98 -0.05
N GLU A 427 19.60 11.90 1.26
CA GLU A 427 20.63 12.28 2.22
C GLU A 427 21.89 11.40 2.10
N TYR A 428 21.73 10.09 1.98
CA TYR A 428 22.83 9.14 2.06
C TYR A 428 23.23 8.52 0.71
N LEU A 429 22.74 9.06 -0.42
CA LEU A 429 22.87 8.44 -1.74
C LEU A 429 24.30 8.05 -2.11
N PRO A 430 25.34 8.89 -1.90
CA PRO A 430 26.71 8.51 -2.26
C PRO A 430 27.18 7.25 -1.51
N TRP A 431 26.86 7.13 -0.23
CA TRP A 431 27.21 5.97 0.58
C TRP A 431 26.39 4.74 0.19
N LEU A 432 25.09 4.91 -0.03
CA LEU A 432 24.18 3.84 -0.43
C LEU A 432 24.63 3.20 -1.74
N LYS A 433 24.96 4.02 -2.76
CA LYS A 433 25.44 3.50 -4.05
C LYS A 433 26.78 2.77 -3.94
N ALA A 434 27.63 3.16 -2.99
CA ALA A 434 28.94 2.55 -2.81
C ALA A 434 28.88 1.24 -2.00
N SER A 435 27.94 1.14 -1.07
CA SER A 435 28.00 0.13 0.01
C SER A 435 26.79 -0.82 0.02
N THR A 436 25.64 -0.42 -0.52
CA THR A 436 24.40 -1.21 -0.41
C THR A 436 24.38 -2.36 -1.39
N VAL A 437 24.33 -3.57 -0.84
CA VAL A 437 24.25 -4.81 -1.61
C VAL A 437 22.81 -5.08 -2.04
N ALA A 438 21.85 -4.86 -1.15
CA ALA A 438 20.42 -5.01 -1.46
C ALA A 438 19.53 -4.25 -0.46
N TYR A 439 18.33 -3.90 -0.93
CA TYR A 439 17.22 -3.42 -0.12
C TYR A 439 16.09 -4.47 -0.07
N LEU A 440 15.60 -4.78 1.13
CA LEU A 440 14.48 -5.69 1.37
C LEU A 440 13.29 -4.90 1.91
N ASN A 441 12.19 -4.92 1.18
CA ASN A 441 10.96 -4.26 1.57
C ASN A 441 9.98 -5.26 2.21
N ILE A 442 9.47 -4.92 3.40
CA ILE A 442 8.51 -5.71 4.19
C ILE A 442 7.34 -4.79 4.57
N ASP A 443 6.63 -4.27 3.58
CA ASP A 443 5.48 -3.39 3.75
C ASP A 443 4.25 -4.18 4.25
N VAL A 444 3.38 -4.64 3.35
CA VAL A 444 2.29 -5.53 3.71
C VAL A 444 2.81 -6.96 3.83
N ALA A 445 3.35 -7.29 5.00
CA ALA A 445 3.81 -8.65 5.28
C ALA A 445 2.69 -9.68 5.12
N VAL A 446 1.47 -9.37 5.59
CA VAL A 446 0.31 -10.28 5.47
C VAL A 446 -0.98 -9.52 5.19
N SER A 447 -1.61 -9.81 4.06
CA SER A 447 -3.00 -9.45 3.73
C SER A 447 -3.85 -10.66 3.35
N GLY A 448 -3.27 -11.87 3.30
CA GLY A 448 -4.01 -13.13 3.20
C GLY A 448 -3.11 -14.36 3.01
N PRO A 449 -3.57 -15.44 2.34
CA PRO A 449 -2.96 -16.75 2.51
C PRO A 449 -1.97 -17.17 1.40
N VAL A 450 -1.79 -16.36 0.35
CA VAL A 450 -0.96 -16.71 -0.81
C VAL A 450 0.30 -15.83 -0.81
N PRO A 451 1.50 -16.42 -0.74
CA PRO A 451 2.74 -15.64 -0.81
C PRO A 451 2.96 -15.08 -2.22
N ASP A 452 3.56 -13.90 -2.30
CA ASP A 452 4.00 -13.27 -3.54
C ASP A 452 5.37 -12.59 -3.39
N LEU A 453 6.00 -12.32 -4.54
CA LEU A 453 7.35 -11.81 -4.59
C LEU A 453 7.54 -10.93 -5.82
N SER A 454 8.04 -9.72 -5.60
CA SER A 454 8.61 -8.88 -6.65
C SER A 454 10.08 -8.61 -6.38
N ALA A 455 10.94 -8.69 -7.39
CA ALA A 455 12.38 -8.51 -7.20
C ALA A 455 13.10 -8.08 -8.47
N THR A 456 14.24 -7.42 -8.31
CA THR A 456 15.18 -7.22 -9.42
C THR A 456 15.80 -8.56 -9.86
N PRO A 457 16.14 -8.76 -11.15
CA PRO A 457 16.55 -10.05 -11.70
C PRO A 457 17.71 -10.73 -10.96
N GLU A 458 18.68 -9.96 -10.48
CA GLU A 458 19.85 -10.45 -9.74
C GLU A 458 19.49 -11.10 -8.38
N LEU A 459 18.32 -10.81 -7.83
CA LEU A 459 17.83 -11.40 -6.57
C LEU A 459 16.86 -12.57 -6.77
N HIS A 460 16.39 -12.85 -7.99
CA HIS A 460 15.39 -13.90 -8.26
C HIS A 460 15.82 -15.24 -7.70
N LYS A 461 16.99 -15.74 -8.12
CA LYS A 461 17.47 -17.06 -7.68
C LYS A 461 17.55 -17.15 -6.16
N LEU A 462 18.06 -16.11 -5.50
CA LEU A 462 18.18 -16.11 -4.05
C LEU A 462 16.80 -16.18 -3.39
N ALA A 463 15.88 -15.32 -3.81
CA ALA A 463 14.54 -15.26 -3.22
C ALA A 463 13.80 -16.59 -3.38
N LEU A 464 13.85 -17.19 -4.58
CA LEU A 464 13.24 -18.50 -4.83
C LEU A 464 13.86 -19.62 -3.99
N GLU A 465 15.18 -19.65 -3.85
CA GLU A 465 15.85 -20.63 -2.99
C GLU A 465 15.54 -20.41 -1.51
N SER A 466 15.33 -19.17 -1.06
CA SER A 466 14.84 -18.87 0.29
C SER A 466 13.42 -19.39 0.50
N MET A 467 12.51 -19.18 -0.45
CA MET A 467 11.12 -19.66 -0.37
C MET A 467 11.03 -21.19 -0.28
N LYS A 468 11.95 -21.93 -0.91
CA LYS A 468 12.04 -23.40 -0.81
C LYS A 468 12.47 -23.90 0.58
N LYS A 469 13.02 -23.02 1.41
CA LYS A 469 13.46 -23.36 2.78
C LYS A 469 12.38 -23.11 3.84
N VAL A 470 11.33 -22.36 3.51
CA VAL A 470 10.24 -22.04 4.45
C VAL A 470 9.10 -23.02 4.26
N ILE A 471 8.71 -23.71 5.33
CA ILE A 471 7.46 -24.47 5.37
C ILE A 471 6.31 -23.50 5.49
N TRP A 472 5.32 -23.66 4.61
CA TRP A 472 4.15 -22.80 4.54
C TRP A 472 2.96 -23.48 5.21
N PRO A 473 2.47 -22.97 6.35
CA PRO A 473 1.36 -23.57 7.10
C PRO A 473 0.02 -23.25 6.42
N TYR A 474 -0.25 -23.89 5.28
CA TYR A 474 -1.51 -23.70 4.55
C TYR A 474 -2.45 -24.87 4.76
N LYS A 475 -3.60 -24.56 5.40
CA LYS A 475 -4.66 -25.51 5.80
C LYS A 475 -4.11 -26.75 6.54
N GLY A 476 -3.17 -26.55 7.46
CA GLY A 476 -2.62 -27.60 8.32
C GLY A 476 -1.60 -28.54 7.67
N ARG A 477 -1.22 -28.32 6.40
CA ARG A 477 -0.11 -29.06 5.78
C ARG A 477 1.23 -28.60 6.32
N LYS A 478 2.16 -29.56 6.46
CA LYS A 478 3.54 -29.34 6.92
C LYS A 478 4.58 -29.77 5.89
N ASP A 479 4.12 -30.25 4.75
CA ASP A 479 4.92 -30.80 3.65
C ASP A 479 4.93 -29.88 2.43
N THR A 480 4.50 -28.62 2.53
CA THR A 480 4.57 -27.64 1.43
C THR A 480 5.43 -26.46 1.79
N THR A 481 6.25 -26.02 0.84
CA THR A 481 7.07 -24.82 1.02
C THR A 481 6.34 -23.57 0.55
N MET A 482 6.80 -22.40 0.97
CA MET A 482 6.31 -21.12 0.46
C MET A 482 6.47 -21.05 -1.06
N TYR A 483 7.56 -21.61 -1.60
CA TYR A 483 7.78 -21.74 -3.04
C TYR A 483 6.70 -22.57 -3.73
N ASP A 484 6.33 -23.73 -3.17
CA ASP A 484 5.33 -24.60 -3.77
C ASP A 484 3.97 -23.91 -3.87
N VAL A 485 3.57 -23.18 -2.82
CA VAL A 485 2.29 -22.44 -2.81
C VAL A 485 2.31 -21.28 -3.79
N TRP A 486 3.37 -20.46 -3.78
CA TRP A 486 3.53 -19.36 -4.73
C TRP A 486 3.55 -19.85 -6.18
N ASN A 487 4.34 -20.89 -6.48
CA ASN A 487 4.48 -21.41 -7.83
C ASN A 487 3.14 -21.96 -8.37
N THR A 488 2.34 -22.61 -7.52
CA THR A 488 1.04 -23.12 -7.93
C THR A 488 -0.03 -22.03 -8.00
N ALA A 489 -0.01 -21.04 -7.12
CA ALA A 489 -1.01 -19.97 -7.11
C ALA A 489 -0.75 -18.92 -8.19
N ASN A 490 0.52 -18.53 -8.38
CA ASN A 490 0.93 -17.39 -9.20
C ASN A 490 1.69 -17.82 -10.48
N GLY A 491 1.81 -19.12 -10.76
CA GLY A 491 2.47 -19.64 -11.97
C GLY A 491 4.00 -19.55 -11.97
N GLY A 492 4.61 -19.15 -10.86
CA GLY A 492 6.07 -19.04 -10.73
C GLY A 492 6.67 -17.79 -11.36
N GLU A 493 5.85 -16.76 -11.62
CA GLU A 493 6.30 -15.48 -12.15
C GLU A 493 6.71 -14.53 -11.02
N VAL A 494 7.97 -14.06 -11.05
CA VAL A 494 8.44 -13.04 -10.12
C VAL A 494 7.99 -11.68 -10.61
N GLY A 495 7.27 -10.94 -9.76
CA GLY A 495 6.79 -9.60 -10.08
C GLY A 495 7.93 -8.61 -10.35
N VAL A 496 7.63 -7.61 -11.18
CA VAL A 496 8.55 -6.54 -11.51
C VAL A 496 8.36 -5.39 -10.52
N LEU A 497 9.45 -4.93 -9.92
CA LEU A 497 9.43 -3.72 -9.08
C LEU A 497 9.28 -2.49 -9.98
N GLY A 498 8.13 -1.85 -9.89
CA GLY A 498 7.89 -0.52 -10.47
C GLY A 498 8.01 0.54 -9.39
N SER A 499 6.86 1.01 -8.92
CA SER A 499 6.70 1.94 -7.80
C SER A 499 5.50 1.49 -6.96
N GLY A 500 5.39 2.00 -5.74
CA GLY A 500 4.23 1.75 -4.87
C GLY A 500 4.57 1.22 -3.48
N SER A 501 5.86 1.27 -3.11
CA SER A 501 6.36 1.19 -1.73
C SER A 501 7.79 1.73 -1.70
N ASP A 502 8.42 1.74 -0.54
CA ASP A 502 9.71 2.40 -0.26
C ASP A 502 10.89 1.87 -1.11
N TYR A 503 10.80 0.67 -1.67
CA TYR A 503 11.82 0.14 -2.59
C TYR A 503 12.05 1.04 -3.81
N THR A 504 11.07 1.87 -4.18
CA THR A 504 11.13 2.78 -5.33
C THR A 504 12.38 3.67 -5.28
N ALA A 505 12.66 4.27 -4.11
CA ALA A 505 13.81 5.16 -3.93
C ALA A 505 15.15 4.43 -4.12
N PHE A 506 15.20 3.13 -3.79
CA PHE A 506 16.39 2.29 -3.94
C PHE A 506 16.56 1.78 -5.37
N VAL A 507 15.52 1.19 -5.96
CA VAL A 507 15.55 0.62 -7.32
C VAL A 507 15.87 1.69 -8.36
N HIS A 508 15.25 2.87 -8.26
CA HIS A 508 15.51 3.97 -9.19
C HIS A 508 16.95 4.50 -9.11
N ASN A 509 17.65 4.25 -8.00
CA ASN A 509 19.07 4.59 -7.82
C ASN A 509 20.03 3.43 -8.11
N GLY A 510 19.52 2.33 -8.68
CA GLY A 510 20.32 1.18 -9.12
C GLY A 510 20.67 0.20 -8.00
N ILE A 511 19.92 0.21 -6.89
CA ILE A 511 20.13 -0.71 -5.77
C ILE A 511 19.21 -1.92 -5.95
N ALA A 512 19.80 -3.10 -6.01
CA ALA A 512 19.09 -4.37 -6.12
C ALA A 512 18.07 -4.50 -4.99
N SER A 513 16.82 -4.81 -5.30
CA SER A 513 15.74 -4.79 -4.32
C SER A 513 14.80 -5.97 -4.45
N VAL A 514 14.19 -6.34 -3.34
CA VAL A 514 13.13 -7.35 -3.27
C VAL A 514 12.03 -6.85 -2.35
N SER A 515 10.78 -7.07 -2.76
CA SER A 515 9.59 -6.84 -1.95
C SER A 515 8.88 -8.17 -1.75
N CYS A 516 8.71 -8.55 -0.50
CA CYS A 516 7.97 -9.75 -0.12
C CYS A 516 6.61 -9.33 0.43
N LEU A 517 5.55 -9.88 -0.17
CA LEU A 517 4.16 -9.62 0.23
C LEU A 517 3.48 -10.96 0.40
N ILE A 518 2.70 -11.16 1.45
CA ILE A 518 1.80 -12.32 1.53
C ILE A 518 0.39 -11.84 1.22
N PHE A 519 -0.03 -12.02 -0.02
CA PHE A 519 -1.31 -11.56 -0.54
C PHE A 519 -2.52 -12.34 -0.01
N GLY A 520 -3.58 -11.57 0.24
CA GLY A 520 -4.97 -12.03 0.22
C GLY A 520 -5.70 -11.49 -0.98
N CYS A 521 -5.80 -12.32 -2.02
CA CYS A 521 -6.52 -12.06 -3.26
C CYS A 521 -6.01 -10.87 -4.10
N ASN A 522 -6.01 -11.08 -5.41
CA ASN A 522 -5.63 -10.10 -6.42
C ASN A 522 -6.51 -8.84 -6.28
N ALA A 523 -5.93 -7.73 -5.80
CA ALA A 523 -6.41 -6.39 -6.07
C ALA A 523 -5.54 -5.80 -7.22
N PRO A 524 -6.13 -5.43 -8.37
CA PRO A 524 -5.41 -5.02 -9.57
C PRO A 524 -4.88 -3.57 -9.57
#